data_AF-A0A3M1NZL6-F1
#
_entry.id   AF-A0A3M1NZL6-F1
#
_cell.length_a   1.000
_cell.length_b   1.000
_cell.length_c   1.000
_cell.angle_alpha   90.00
_cell.angle_beta   90.00
_cell.angle_gamma   90.00
#
_symmetry.space_group_name_H-M   'P 1'
#
loop_
_entity.id
_entity.type
_entity.pdbx_description
1 polymer ?
#
loop_
_entity_poly.entity_id
_entity_poly.type
_entity_poly.pdbx_seq_one_letter_code
_entity_poly.pdbx_strand_id
1 'polypeptide(L)'
;MSKIAYFDCFSGISGDMIIGALLDAGADFHTLQSELAKLDLSDYELKTRRVSKQHLAATKFDVVDKGRRGYRHLKDLVAIVEKSGLAPDIQERAKSIFLRIATAEAKIHGQPLEKVHFHEIGAVDTIVDVVGALVCLKLLEIEQVFCSKLNVGSGFVEFSHGKFPVPAPATAEILKGVPTYSTDVQAELVTPTGAAIIAEVAAG
;
A
#
# COMPACT_ATOMS: atom_id res chain seq x y z
N MET A 1 23.48 -15.46 3.20
CA MET A 1 22.63 -15.25 4.38
C MET A 1 21.33 -14.67 3.87
N SER A 2 20.17 -15.18 4.30
CA SER A 2 18.87 -14.65 3.88
C SER A 2 18.71 -13.22 4.36
N LYS A 3 18.31 -12.30 3.48
CA LYS A 3 18.09 -10.89 3.83
C LYS A 3 16.66 -10.66 4.24
N ILE A 4 16.46 -10.06 5.42
CA ILE A 4 15.17 -9.91 6.07
C ILE A 4 14.83 -8.43 6.20
N ALA A 5 13.58 -8.07 5.92
CA ALA A 5 12.99 -6.79 6.32
C ALA A 5 12.04 -7.01 7.51
N TYR A 6 12.23 -6.22 8.57
CA TYR A 6 11.33 -6.20 9.72
C TYR A 6 10.66 -4.83 9.81
N PHE A 7 9.33 -4.79 9.69
CA PHE A 7 8.54 -3.57 9.84
C PHE A 7 8.05 -3.42 11.29
N ASP A 8 8.61 -2.46 12.02
CA ASP A 8 8.09 -2.05 13.33
C ASP A 8 6.96 -1.02 13.14
N CYS A 9 5.72 -1.50 13.17
CA CYS A 9 4.51 -0.77 12.83
C CYS A 9 3.87 -0.08 14.04
N PHE A 10 4.66 0.37 15.02
CA PHE A 10 4.15 1.01 16.24
C PHE A 10 3.31 2.27 15.97
N SER A 11 3.59 2.98 14.87
CA SER A 11 2.85 4.17 14.43
C SER A 11 1.95 3.89 13.22
N GLY A 12 1.64 2.62 12.96
CA GLY A 12 0.84 2.19 11.82
C GLY A 12 1.64 2.00 10.53
N ILE A 13 0.92 1.91 9.41
CA ILE A 13 1.49 1.62 8.09
C ILE A 13 0.57 2.05 6.94
N SER A 14 1.15 2.68 5.93
CA SER A 14 0.53 3.04 4.64
C SER A 14 1.46 2.67 3.49
N GLY A 15 0.96 2.66 2.25
CA GLY A 15 1.76 2.26 1.09
C GLY A 15 2.95 3.20 0.84
N ASP A 16 2.72 4.51 0.87
CA ASP A 16 3.78 5.53 0.78
C ASP A 16 4.80 5.43 1.92
N MET A 17 4.37 5.09 3.15
CA MET A 17 5.26 4.85 4.29
C MET A 17 6.14 3.62 4.08
N ILE A 18 5.62 2.53 3.49
CA ILE A 18 6.40 1.34 3.14
C ILE A 18 7.51 1.71 2.16
N ILE A 19 7.16 2.41 1.08
CA ILE A 19 8.14 2.86 0.08
C ILE A 19 9.16 3.81 0.72
N GLY A 20 8.70 4.80 1.49
CA GLY A 20 9.57 5.74 2.20
C GLY A 20 10.58 5.04 3.10
N ALA A 21 10.14 4.03 3.87
CA ALA A 21 11.01 3.24 4.73
C ALA A 21 12.03 2.41 3.94
N LEU A 22 11.64 1.80 2.82
CA LEU A 22 12.55 1.00 1.99
C LEU A 22 13.56 1.87 1.23
N LEU A 23 13.15 3.05 0.76
CA LEU A 23 14.06 4.07 0.22
C LEU A 23 15.06 4.52 1.28
N ASP A 24 14.61 4.71 2.52
CA ASP A 24 15.49 5.05 3.64
C ASP A 24 16.49 3.94 3.99
N ALA A 25 16.07 2.69 3.81
CA ALA A 25 16.90 1.50 3.99
C ALA A 25 17.90 1.26 2.83
N GLY A 26 17.87 2.09 1.78
CA GLY A 26 18.85 2.08 0.69
C GLY A 26 18.34 1.62 -0.67
N ALA A 27 17.01 1.46 -0.86
CA ALA A 27 16.46 1.26 -2.20
C ALA A 27 16.69 2.53 -3.05
N ASP A 28 17.19 2.38 -4.28
CA ASP A 28 17.49 3.51 -5.15
C ASP A 28 16.23 4.11 -5.78
N PHE A 29 15.99 5.40 -5.55
CA PHE A 29 14.80 6.10 -6.04
C PHE A 29 14.74 6.18 -7.56
N HIS A 30 15.88 6.36 -8.24
CA HIS A 30 15.89 6.46 -9.71
C HIS A 30 15.53 5.12 -10.38
N THR A 31 16.01 4.03 -9.79
CA THR A 31 15.67 2.67 -10.22
C THR A 31 14.20 2.36 -9.95
N LEU A 32 13.67 2.76 -8.78
CA LEU A 32 12.23 2.69 -8.49
C LEU A 32 11.40 3.44 -9.54
N GLN A 33 11.78 4.68 -9.89
CA GLN A 33 11.10 5.45 -10.94
C GLN A 33 11.13 4.72 -12.29
N SER A 34 12.27 4.13 -12.64
CA SER A 34 12.44 3.41 -13.91
C SER A 34 11.59 2.13 -13.97
N GLU A 35 11.45 1.41 -12.85
CA GLU A 35 10.58 0.25 -12.76
C GLU A 35 9.09 0.64 -12.82
N LEU A 36 8.68 1.69 -12.11
CA LEU A 36 7.30 2.17 -12.11
C LEU A 36 6.88 2.76 -13.47
N ALA A 37 7.82 3.31 -14.25
CA ALA A 37 7.55 3.74 -15.62
C ALA A 37 7.09 2.60 -16.55
N LYS A 38 7.42 1.35 -16.23
CA LYS A 38 7.01 0.17 -17.00
C LYS A 38 5.50 -0.13 -16.90
N LEU A 39 4.79 0.51 -15.99
CA LEU A 39 3.32 0.46 -15.88
C LEU A 39 2.61 1.23 -17.01
N ASP A 40 3.34 2.06 -17.78
CA ASP A 40 2.80 2.90 -18.85
C ASP A 40 1.68 3.84 -18.37
N LEU A 41 1.88 4.43 -17.19
CA LEU A 41 0.98 5.38 -16.56
C LEU A 41 1.56 6.80 -16.68
N SER A 42 0.86 7.70 -17.35
CA SER A 42 1.33 9.07 -17.64
C SER A 42 0.93 10.12 -16.61
N ASP A 43 0.04 9.76 -15.67
CA ASP A 43 -0.77 10.74 -14.94
C ASP A 43 -0.28 10.99 -13.51
N TYR A 44 0.99 10.77 -13.19
CA TYR A 44 1.54 11.05 -11.86
C TYR A 44 2.99 11.53 -11.87
N GLU A 45 3.43 12.07 -10.74
CA GLU A 45 4.82 12.39 -10.45
C GLU A 45 5.22 11.83 -9.09
N LEU A 46 6.40 11.22 -9.04
CA LEU A 46 6.96 10.71 -7.81
C LEU A 46 7.88 11.74 -7.20
N LYS A 47 7.72 12.00 -5.91
CA LYS A 47 8.60 12.86 -5.14
C LYS A 47 9.16 12.09 -3.96
N THR A 48 10.43 12.31 -3.70
CA THR A 48 11.08 11.91 -2.44
C THR A 48 11.72 13.13 -1.80
N ARG A 49 11.63 13.24 -0.48
CA ARG A 49 12.36 14.26 0.28
C ARG A 49 12.70 13.77 1.69
N ARG A 50 13.79 14.31 2.24
CA ARG A 50 14.07 14.19 3.67
C ARG A 50 13.09 15.03 4.46
N VAL A 51 12.54 14.46 5.53
CA VAL A 51 11.67 15.15 6.48
C VAL A 51 12.16 14.91 7.90
N SER A 52 11.79 15.81 8.81
CA SER A 52 11.87 15.56 10.25
C SER A 52 10.45 15.48 10.82
N LYS A 53 10.14 14.38 11.49
CA LYS A 53 8.85 14.13 12.15
C LYS A 53 9.14 13.86 13.62
N GLN A 54 8.66 14.73 14.51
CA GLN A 54 8.97 14.64 15.95
C GLN A 54 10.48 14.52 16.22
N HIS A 55 11.29 15.30 15.50
CA HIS A 55 12.77 15.29 15.55
C HIS A 55 13.44 14.02 15.00
N LEU A 56 12.69 13.06 14.46
CA LEU A 56 13.23 11.89 13.77
C LEU A 56 13.34 12.17 12.28
N ALA A 57 14.53 11.92 11.72
CA ALA A 57 14.76 12.04 10.28
C ALA A 57 14.15 10.84 9.55
N ALA A 58 13.44 11.08 8.45
CA ALA A 58 12.83 10.05 7.63
C ALA A 58 12.81 10.45 6.16
N THR A 59 12.64 9.47 5.27
CA THR A 59 12.35 9.69 3.86
C THR A 59 10.84 9.71 3.66
N LYS A 60 10.33 10.81 3.11
CA LYS A 60 8.93 10.90 2.67
C LYS A 60 8.85 10.67 1.16
N PHE A 61 8.06 9.69 0.77
CA PHE A 61 7.63 9.44 -0.59
C PHE A 61 6.24 10.04 -0.79
N ASP A 62 5.99 10.67 -1.94
CA ASP A 62 4.67 11.18 -2.30
C ASP A 62 4.39 10.83 -3.78
N VAL A 63 3.17 10.36 -4.04
CA VAL A 63 2.61 10.23 -5.38
C VAL A 63 1.75 11.47 -5.64
N VAL A 64 2.18 12.31 -6.57
CA VAL A 64 1.42 13.48 -6.99
C VAL A 64 0.62 13.12 -8.23
N ASP A 65 -0.66 12.81 -8.05
CA ASP A 65 -1.59 12.57 -9.15
C ASP A 65 -1.79 13.86 -9.97
N LYS A 66 -1.57 13.76 -11.29
CA LYS A 66 -1.68 14.84 -12.28
C LYS A 66 -2.95 14.74 -13.12
N GLY A 67 -3.77 13.70 -12.95
CA GLY A 67 -4.91 13.40 -13.81
C GLY A 67 -6.16 12.95 -13.05
N ARG A 68 -7.27 12.79 -13.79
CA ARG A 68 -8.57 12.30 -13.27
C ARG A 68 -8.91 10.88 -13.72
N ARG A 69 -7.93 10.10 -14.24
CA ARG A 69 -8.20 8.71 -14.65
C ARG A 69 -8.32 7.84 -13.41
N GLY A 70 -9.53 7.73 -12.88
CA GLY A 70 -9.85 6.76 -11.84
C GLY A 70 -9.97 5.37 -12.45
N TYR A 71 -8.93 4.55 -12.33
CA TYR A 71 -9.05 3.10 -12.55
C TYR A 71 -9.84 2.51 -11.39
N ARG A 72 -11.16 2.42 -11.58
CA ARG A 72 -12.12 2.17 -10.50
C ARG A 72 -12.44 0.69 -10.31
N HIS A 73 -11.98 -0.19 -11.20
CA HIS A 73 -12.29 -1.61 -11.11
C HIS A 73 -11.03 -2.46 -11.01
N LEU A 74 -11.14 -3.60 -10.32
CA LEU A 74 -10.05 -4.58 -10.17
C LEU A 74 -9.47 -5.00 -11.53
N LYS A 75 -10.34 -5.23 -12.53
CA LYS A 75 -9.93 -5.60 -13.88
C LYS A 75 -8.98 -4.59 -14.52
N ASP A 76 -9.14 -3.31 -14.21
CA ASP A 76 -8.32 -2.24 -14.78
C ASP A 76 -6.92 -2.29 -14.16
N LEU A 77 -6.83 -2.44 -12.83
CA LEU A 77 -5.57 -2.56 -12.09
C LEU A 77 -4.78 -3.81 -12.54
N VAL A 78 -5.47 -4.94 -12.65
CA VAL A 78 -4.90 -6.20 -13.11
C VAL A 78 -4.37 -6.08 -14.53
N ALA A 79 -5.16 -5.48 -15.44
CA ALA A 79 -4.74 -5.30 -16.83
C ALA A 79 -3.52 -4.38 -16.98
N ILE A 80 -3.40 -3.34 -16.14
CA ILE A 80 -2.21 -2.47 -16.12
C ILE A 80 -0.97 -3.27 -15.76
N VAL A 81 -1.04 -4.05 -14.68
CA VAL A 81 0.10 -4.86 -14.21
C VAL A 81 0.45 -5.96 -15.21
N GLU A 82 -0.52 -6.66 -15.78
CA GLU A 82 -0.27 -7.76 -16.74
C GLU A 82 0.35 -7.28 -18.05
N LYS A 83 0.01 -6.06 -18.50
CA LYS A 83 0.57 -5.47 -19.72
C LYS A 83 1.90 -4.76 -19.49
N SER A 84 2.30 -4.59 -18.23
CA SER A 84 3.53 -3.89 -17.87
C SER A 84 4.80 -4.69 -18.21
N GLY A 85 5.92 -4.00 -18.28
CA GLY A 85 7.26 -4.62 -18.37
C GLY A 85 7.83 -5.11 -17.03
N LEU A 86 7.03 -5.17 -15.96
CA LEU A 86 7.48 -5.58 -14.63
C LEU A 86 7.89 -7.06 -14.60
N ALA A 87 8.74 -7.42 -13.63
CA ALA A 87 9.12 -8.81 -13.41
C ALA A 87 7.90 -9.69 -13.05
N PRO A 88 7.82 -10.96 -13.51
CA PRO A 88 6.64 -11.80 -13.32
C PRO A 88 6.22 -11.98 -11.84
N ASP A 89 7.19 -12.10 -10.94
CA ASP A 89 6.96 -12.21 -9.49
C ASP A 89 6.34 -10.94 -8.89
N ILE A 90 6.72 -9.75 -9.39
CA ILE A 90 6.09 -8.49 -8.99
C ILE A 90 4.66 -8.43 -9.51
N GLN A 91 4.43 -8.84 -10.76
CA GLN A 91 3.09 -8.85 -11.35
C GLN A 91 2.14 -9.76 -10.58
N GLU A 92 2.58 -10.99 -10.26
CA GLU A 92 1.79 -11.97 -9.52
C GLU A 92 1.40 -11.44 -8.12
N ARG A 93 2.38 -10.93 -7.37
CA ARG A 93 2.15 -10.41 -6.02
C ARG A 93 1.28 -9.16 -6.02
N ALA A 94 1.49 -8.23 -6.96
CA ALA A 94 0.65 -7.04 -7.08
C ALA A 94 -0.82 -7.41 -7.35
N LYS A 95 -1.07 -8.37 -8.24
CA LYS A 95 -2.43 -8.89 -8.50
C LYS A 95 -3.06 -9.50 -7.24
N SER A 96 -2.29 -10.26 -6.46
CA SER A 96 -2.77 -10.82 -5.18
C SER A 96 -3.18 -9.72 -4.19
N ILE A 97 -2.36 -8.67 -4.06
CA ILE A 97 -2.67 -7.51 -3.21
C ILE A 97 -3.95 -6.79 -3.67
N PHE A 98 -4.10 -6.52 -4.98
CA PHE A 98 -5.31 -5.91 -5.50
C PHE A 98 -6.55 -6.78 -5.29
N LEU A 99 -6.42 -8.10 -5.47
CA LEU A 99 -7.51 -9.05 -5.23
C LEU A 99 -7.93 -9.05 -3.75
N ARG A 100 -6.97 -8.99 -2.82
CA ARG A 100 -7.23 -8.90 -1.39
C ARG A 100 -8.03 -7.64 -1.04
N ILE A 101 -7.60 -6.49 -1.55
CA ILE A 101 -8.33 -5.23 -1.40
C ILE A 101 -9.73 -5.34 -1.99
N ALA A 102 -9.85 -5.80 -3.23
CA ALA A 102 -11.14 -5.92 -3.91
C ALA A 102 -12.10 -6.88 -3.19
N THR A 103 -11.59 -7.96 -2.61
CA THR A 103 -12.39 -8.92 -1.84
C THR A 103 -12.95 -8.28 -0.56
N ALA A 104 -12.15 -7.46 0.12
CA ALA A 104 -12.61 -6.71 1.27
C ALA A 104 -13.72 -5.72 0.89
N GLU A 105 -13.49 -4.93 -0.16
CA GLU A 105 -14.45 -3.96 -0.70
C GLU A 105 -15.76 -4.63 -1.15
N ALA A 106 -15.67 -5.75 -1.87
CA ALA A 106 -16.83 -6.54 -2.32
C ALA A 106 -17.72 -6.92 -1.13
N LYS A 107 -17.10 -7.38 -0.04
CA LYS A 107 -17.81 -7.83 1.15
C LYS A 107 -18.45 -6.69 1.92
N ILE A 108 -17.74 -5.57 2.09
CA ILE A 108 -18.25 -4.38 2.80
C ILE A 108 -19.44 -3.78 2.06
N HIS A 109 -19.38 -3.76 0.73
CA HIS A 109 -20.42 -3.22 -0.12
C HIS A 109 -21.49 -4.25 -0.51
N GLY A 110 -21.36 -5.51 -0.10
CA GLY A 110 -22.33 -6.57 -0.40
C GLY A 110 -22.53 -6.82 -1.90
N GLN A 111 -21.47 -6.66 -2.71
CA GLN A 111 -21.53 -6.75 -4.17
C GLN A 111 -20.59 -7.84 -4.72
N PRO A 112 -20.88 -8.39 -5.92
CA PRO A 112 -19.96 -9.29 -6.60
C PRO A 112 -18.60 -8.63 -6.86
N LEU A 113 -17.51 -9.41 -6.80
CA LEU A 113 -16.14 -8.94 -6.97
C LEU A 113 -15.94 -8.19 -8.30
N GLU A 114 -16.60 -8.64 -9.36
CA GLU A 114 -16.51 -8.05 -10.70
C GLU A 114 -17.18 -6.68 -10.79
N LYS A 115 -18.08 -6.37 -9.84
CA LYS A 115 -18.78 -5.08 -9.73
C LYS A 115 -18.12 -4.14 -8.75
N VAL A 116 -17.05 -4.56 -8.07
CA VAL A 116 -16.32 -3.70 -7.13
C VAL A 116 -15.88 -2.43 -7.83
N HIS A 117 -16.29 -1.33 -7.24
CA HIS A 117 -15.87 0.00 -7.61
C HIS A 117 -15.05 0.56 -6.44
N PHE A 118 -13.78 0.84 -6.68
CA PHE A 118 -12.90 1.44 -5.69
C PHE A 118 -13.27 2.91 -5.52
N HIS A 119 -13.80 3.24 -4.35
CA HIS A 119 -14.25 4.58 -4.02
C HIS A 119 -13.17 5.40 -3.31
N GLU A 120 -12.34 4.73 -2.49
CA GLU A 120 -11.48 5.40 -1.51
C GLU A 120 -9.99 5.19 -1.80
N ILE A 121 -9.73 4.36 -2.80
CA ILE A 121 -8.42 3.94 -3.21
C ILE A 121 -8.06 4.79 -4.42
N GLY A 122 -7.14 5.74 -4.22
CA GLY A 122 -6.61 6.57 -5.29
C GLY A 122 -5.97 5.67 -6.32
N ALA A 123 -6.63 5.45 -7.46
CA ALA A 123 -6.29 4.35 -8.35
C ALA A 123 -4.82 4.33 -8.77
N VAL A 124 -4.25 5.51 -9.08
CA VAL A 124 -2.83 5.63 -9.43
C VAL A 124 -1.95 5.50 -8.19
N ASP A 125 -2.29 6.19 -7.11
CA ASP A 125 -1.59 6.15 -5.82
C ASP A 125 -1.43 4.71 -5.31
N THR A 126 -2.50 3.92 -5.34
CA THR A 126 -2.49 2.53 -4.89
C THR A 126 -1.73 1.60 -5.81
N ILE A 127 -1.80 1.77 -7.15
CA ILE A 127 -0.94 0.99 -8.04
C ILE A 127 0.53 1.29 -7.74
N VAL A 128 0.87 2.57 -7.63
CA VAL A 128 2.23 3.03 -7.36
C VAL A 128 2.72 2.52 -6.00
N ASP A 129 1.90 2.58 -4.96
CA ASP A 129 2.23 2.10 -3.63
C ASP A 129 2.49 0.59 -3.61
N VAL A 130 1.57 -0.19 -4.18
CA VAL A 130 1.67 -1.65 -4.20
C VAL A 130 2.88 -2.10 -5.03
N VAL A 131 2.99 -1.61 -6.26
CA VAL A 131 4.10 -1.99 -7.15
C VAL A 131 5.42 -1.45 -6.63
N GLY A 132 5.43 -0.20 -6.16
CA GLY A 132 6.63 0.46 -5.65
C GLY A 132 7.19 -0.23 -4.40
N ALA A 133 6.33 -0.68 -3.48
CA ALA A 133 6.75 -1.47 -2.33
C ALA A 133 7.40 -2.79 -2.76
N LEU A 134 6.77 -3.53 -3.68
CA LEU A 134 7.31 -4.81 -4.19
C LEU A 134 8.63 -4.62 -4.94
N VAL A 135 8.74 -3.57 -5.75
CA VAL A 135 9.98 -3.18 -6.42
C VAL A 135 11.07 -2.87 -5.39
N CYS A 136 10.79 -2.05 -4.39
CA CYS A 136 11.78 -1.69 -3.38
C CYS A 136 12.27 -2.90 -2.58
N LEU A 137 11.37 -3.82 -2.20
CA LEU A 137 11.75 -5.08 -1.55
C LEU A 137 12.69 -5.90 -2.44
N LYS A 138 12.41 -5.96 -3.76
CA LYS A 138 13.26 -6.66 -4.73
C LYS A 138 14.61 -5.98 -4.94
N LEU A 139 14.65 -4.65 -5.06
CA LEU A 139 15.89 -3.88 -5.20
C LEU A 139 16.82 -4.07 -3.99
N LEU A 140 16.22 -4.20 -2.81
CA LEU A 140 16.95 -4.51 -1.59
C LEU A 140 17.26 -5.99 -1.43
N GLU A 141 16.90 -6.86 -2.38
CA GLU A 141 17.11 -8.31 -2.30
C GLU A 141 16.51 -8.94 -1.03
N ILE A 142 15.36 -8.42 -0.56
CA ILE A 142 14.67 -8.95 0.62
C ILE A 142 14.03 -10.29 0.27
N GLU A 143 14.40 -11.34 1.00
CA GLU A 143 13.87 -12.70 0.83
C GLU A 143 12.69 -12.97 1.77
N GLN A 144 12.67 -12.33 2.94
CA GLN A 144 11.63 -12.53 3.95
C GLN A 144 11.22 -11.21 4.58
N VAL A 145 9.92 -11.05 4.81
CA VAL A 145 9.34 -9.90 5.50
C VAL A 145 8.64 -10.37 6.77
N PHE A 146 8.86 -9.65 7.86
CA PHE A 146 8.15 -9.81 9.13
C PHE A 146 7.64 -8.45 9.59
N CYS A 147 6.63 -8.43 10.44
CA CYS A 147 6.13 -7.19 11.03
C CYS A 147 5.77 -7.34 12.50
N SER A 148 5.79 -6.23 13.24
CA SER A 148 5.17 -6.16 14.56
C SER A 148 3.65 -6.27 14.44
N LYS A 149 2.94 -6.39 15.58
CA LYS A 149 1.50 -6.12 15.61
C LYS A 149 1.23 -4.72 15.03
N LEU A 150 0.14 -4.56 14.30
CA LEU A 150 -0.20 -3.28 13.68
C LEU A 150 -1.00 -2.41 14.66
N ASN A 151 -0.52 -1.19 14.92
CA ASN A 151 -1.29 -0.18 15.65
C ASN A 151 -2.30 0.45 14.70
N VAL A 152 -3.58 0.11 14.82
CA VAL A 152 -4.62 0.63 13.92
C VAL A 152 -5.02 2.08 14.24
N GLY A 153 -4.62 2.60 15.40
CA GLY A 153 -5.11 3.88 15.91
C GLY A 153 -6.48 3.75 16.57
N SER A 154 -7.22 4.86 16.63
CA SER A 154 -8.55 4.94 17.22
C SER A 154 -9.33 6.15 16.71
N GLY A 155 -10.58 6.30 17.16
CA GLY A 155 -11.43 7.41 16.77
C GLY A 155 -12.22 7.11 15.51
N PHE A 156 -12.36 8.12 14.65
CA PHE A 156 -13.16 8.03 13.42
C PHE A 156 -12.40 8.66 12.25
N VAL A 157 -12.59 8.09 11.06
CA VAL A 157 -12.13 8.65 9.79
C VAL A 157 -13.36 9.03 8.95
N GLU A 158 -13.22 10.10 8.17
CA GLU A 158 -14.28 10.60 7.28
C GLU A 158 -13.83 10.43 5.84
N PHE A 159 -14.69 9.79 5.04
CA PHE A 159 -14.42 9.49 3.65
C PHE A 159 -15.71 9.53 2.81
N SER A 160 -15.68 9.07 1.56
CA SER A 160 -16.74 9.28 0.58
C SER A 160 -18.11 8.71 0.99
N HIS A 161 -18.11 7.70 1.86
CA HIS A 161 -19.32 7.06 2.40
C HIS A 161 -19.73 7.59 3.78
N GLY A 162 -19.07 8.61 4.30
CA GLY A 162 -19.35 9.21 5.61
C GLY A 162 -18.27 8.92 6.66
N LYS A 163 -18.68 8.99 7.93
CA LYS A 163 -17.78 8.88 9.09
C LYS A 163 -17.85 7.48 9.71
N PHE A 164 -16.72 6.80 9.78
CA PHE A 164 -16.61 5.42 10.26
C PHE A 164 -15.57 5.29 11.37
N PRO A 165 -15.71 4.30 12.28
CA PRO A 165 -14.70 4.05 13.30
C PRO A 165 -13.38 3.62 12.67
N VAL A 166 -12.28 3.88 13.37
CA VAL A 166 -10.95 3.35 13.05
C VAL A 166 -10.77 1.97 13.72
N PRO A 167 -10.26 0.94 13.01
CA PRO A 167 -9.85 0.95 11.61
C PRO A 167 -11.02 1.07 10.64
N ALA A 168 -10.81 1.74 9.50
CA ALA A 168 -11.81 1.84 8.44
C ALA A 168 -12.30 0.44 8.00
N PRO A 169 -13.54 0.30 7.49
CA PRO A 169 -14.13 -1.00 7.16
C PRO A 169 -13.25 -1.88 6.27
N ALA A 170 -12.64 -1.32 5.21
CA ALA A 170 -11.75 -2.05 4.29
C ALA A 170 -10.52 -2.58 5.02
N THR A 171 -9.85 -1.72 5.78
CA THR A 171 -8.72 -2.08 6.63
C THR A 171 -9.11 -3.18 7.63
N ALA A 172 -10.26 -3.05 8.30
CA ALA A 172 -10.75 -4.01 9.27
C ALA A 172 -11.00 -5.40 8.67
N GLU A 173 -11.52 -5.46 7.44
CA GLU A 173 -11.73 -6.73 6.72
C GLU A 173 -10.40 -7.35 6.28
N ILE A 174 -9.47 -6.54 5.74
CA ILE A 174 -8.15 -7.00 5.30
C ILE A 174 -7.34 -7.59 6.47
N LEU A 175 -7.43 -6.98 7.65
CA LEU A 175 -6.64 -7.37 8.83
C LEU A 175 -7.22 -8.54 9.63
N LYS A 176 -8.26 -9.23 9.14
CA LYS A 176 -8.78 -10.43 9.82
C LYS A 176 -7.71 -11.52 9.92
N GLY A 177 -7.43 -11.95 11.14
CA GLY A 177 -6.38 -12.93 11.43
C GLY A 177 -4.98 -12.33 11.55
N VAL A 178 -4.81 -11.03 11.27
CA VAL A 178 -3.54 -10.31 11.46
C VAL A 178 -3.47 -9.76 12.89
N PRO A 179 -2.36 -9.93 13.62
CA PRO A 179 -2.19 -9.34 14.94
C PRO A 179 -2.27 -7.81 14.92
N THR A 180 -3.27 -7.24 15.60
CA THR A 180 -3.51 -5.80 15.70
C THR A 180 -3.65 -5.35 17.15
N TYR A 181 -3.47 -4.06 17.39
CA TYR A 181 -3.82 -3.39 18.63
C TYR A 181 -4.22 -1.94 18.34
N SER A 182 -4.89 -1.30 19.30
CA SER A 182 -5.25 0.12 19.23
C SER A 182 -4.62 0.89 20.39
N THR A 183 -4.45 2.19 20.17
CA THR A 183 -3.95 3.17 21.15
C THR A 183 -4.95 4.33 21.26
N ASP A 184 -4.67 5.34 22.07
CA ASP A 184 -5.49 6.55 22.22
C ASP A 184 -5.31 7.56 21.08
N VAL A 185 -4.39 7.29 20.13
CA VAL A 185 -4.15 8.13 18.96
C VAL A 185 -5.41 8.22 18.10
N GLN A 186 -6.00 9.42 18.03
CA GLN A 186 -7.24 9.71 17.30
C GLN A 186 -6.96 9.95 15.80
N ALA A 187 -6.51 8.90 15.10
CA ALA A 187 -6.28 8.92 13.66
C ALA A 187 -6.32 7.50 13.10
N GLU A 188 -6.60 7.38 11.80
CA GLU A 188 -6.28 6.15 11.06
C GLU A 188 -4.76 6.04 10.92
N LEU A 189 -4.19 5.01 11.54
CA LEU A 189 -2.76 4.73 11.45
C LEU A 189 -2.43 3.66 10.42
N VAL A 190 -3.38 2.80 10.09
CA VAL A 190 -3.21 1.74 9.09
C VAL A 190 -4.19 1.97 7.96
N THR A 191 -3.67 2.26 6.76
CA THR A 191 -4.51 2.45 5.57
C THR A 191 -4.82 1.10 4.92
N PRO A 192 -5.90 0.99 4.11
CA PRO A 192 -6.22 -0.25 3.41
C PRO A 192 -5.06 -0.77 2.54
N THR A 193 -4.36 0.12 1.85
CA THR A 193 -3.20 -0.23 1.01
C THR A 193 -2.02 -0.76 1.84
N GLY A 194 -1.67 -0.07 2.94
CA GLY A 194 -0.61 -0.52 3.84
C GLY A 194 -0.94 -1.88 4.47
N ALA A 195 -2.18 -2.07 4.92
CA ALA A 195 -2.68 -3.33 5.43
C ALA A 195 -2.56 -4.46 4.40
N ALA A 196 -2.99 -4.22 3.16
CA ALA A 196 -3.00 -5.23 2.12
C ALA A 196 -1.59 -5.64 1.69
N ILE A 197 -0.66 -4.68 1.57
CA ILE A 197 0.74 -4.98 1.28
C ILE A 197 1.32 -5.85 2.39
N ILE A 198 1.25 -5.42 3.65
CA ILE A 198 1.82 -6.19 4.77
C ILE A 198 1.19 -7.57 4.91
N ALA A 199 -0.13 -7.67 4.84
CA ALA A 199 -0.84 -8.95 4.94
C ALA A 199 -0.50 -9.92 3.81
N GLU A 200 0.00 -9.44 2.68
CA GLU A 200 0.48 -10.28 1.58
C GLU A 200 1.96 -10.63 1.71
N VAL A 201 2.81 -9.68 2.10
CA VAL A 201 4.26 -9.87 2.03
C VAL A 201 4.86 -10.45 3.30
N ALA A 202 4.25 -10.24 4.47
CA ALA A 202 4.79 -10.67 5.74
C ALA A 202 4.47 -12.14 6.05
N ALA A 203 5.47 -12.89 6.52
CA ALA A 203 5.36 -14.30 6.87
C ALA A 203 4.97 -14.54 8.35
N GLY A 204 4.93 -13.48 9.17
CA GLY A 204 4.64 -13.52 10.60
C GLY A 204 4.70 -12.15 11.25
#